data_AF-A0A842Y831-F1
#
_entry.id   AF-A0A842Y831-F1
#
_cell.length_a   1.000
_cell.length_b   1.000
_cell.length_c   1.000
_cell.angle_alpha   90.00
_cell.angle_beta   90.00
_cell.angle_gamma   90.00
#
_symmetry.space_group_name_H-M   'P 1'
#
loop_
_entity.id
_entity.type
_entity.pdbx_description
1 polymer ?
#
loop_
_entity_poly.entity_id
_entity_poly.type
_entity_poly.pdbx_seq_one_letter_code
_entity_poly.pdbx_strand_id
1 'polypeptide(L)' 'MKNVEMSQNGDILTIIVDLSKEFGPSSSGKTIIIASTEGNQSIPDKEDIKIGLNVYRKK' A
#
# COMPACT_ATOMS: atom_id res chain seq x y z
N MET A 1 -0.66 7.32 -2.88
CA MET A 1 -0.98 6.06 -2.16
C MET A 1 -2.49 5.88 -2.15
N LYS A 2 -2.96 4.65 -2.28
CA LYS A 2 -4.38 4.29 -2.26
C LYS A 2 -4.63 3.27 -1.16
N ASN A 3 -5.51 3.60 -0.21
CA ASN A 3 -5.96 2.70 0.86
C ASN A 3 -4.82 2.07 1.68
N VAL A 4 -3.81 2.90 1.98
CA VAL A 4 -2.70 2.55 2.85
C VAL A 4 -2.57 3.69 3.85
N GLU A 5 -2.70 3.36 5.13
CA GLU A 5 -2.31 4.23 6.23
C GLU A 5 -1.04 3.65 6.87
N MET A 6 -0.09 4.52 7.20
CA MET A 6 1.19 4.13 7.81
C MET A 6 1.42 4.96 9.07
N SER A 7 1.90 4.30 10.11
CA SER A 7 2.38 4.95 11.33
C SER A 7 3.63 4.22 11.84
N GLN A 8 4.52 4.97 12.47
CA GLN A 8 5.72 4.43 13.08
C GLN A 8 5.69 4.65 14.59
N ASN A 9 6.04 3.60 15.34
CA ASN A 9 6.27 3.67 16.77
C ASN A 9 7.62 3.02 17.10
N GLY A 10 8.62 3.85 17.41
CA GLY A 10 10.01 3.40 17.54
C GLY A 10 10.50 2.79 16.23
N ASP A 11 10.87 1.51 16.24
CA ASP A 11 11.32 0.79 15.04
C ASP A 11 10.24 -0.09 14.40
N ILE A 12 8.99 0.02 14.87
CA ILE A 12 7.86 -0.73 14.33
C ILE A 12 7.06 0.15 13.37
N LEU A 13 6.99 -0.29 12.11
CA LEU A 13 6.08 0.27 11.10
C LEU A 13 4.77 -0.50 11.13
N THR A 14 3.66 0.20 11.40
CA THR A 14 2.31 -0.34 11.27
C THR A 14 1.69 0.12 9.97
N ILE A 15 1.12 -0.81 9.22
CA ILE A 15 0.45 -0.54 7.95
C ILE A 15 -0.98 -1.05 8.05
N ILE A 16 -1.93 -0.17 7.78
CA ILE A 16 -3.36 -0.49 7.81
C ILE A 16 -3.91 -0.39 6.39
N VAL A 17 -4.58 -1.45 5.97
CA VAL A 17 -5.28 -1.55 4.69
C VAL A 17 -6.71 -2.01 4.96
N ASP A 18 -7.69 -1.27 4.45
CA ASP A 18 -9.10 -1.64 4.53
C ASP A 18 -9.47 -2.56 3.37
N LEU A 19 -9.61 -3.86 3.65
CA LEU A 19 -9.88 -4.89 2.64
C LEU A 19 -11.29 -4.82 2.04
N SER A 20 -12.17 -3.95 2.55
CA SER A 20 -13.52 -3.75 1.99
C SER A 20 -13.55 -2.83 0.76
N LYS A 21 -12.44 -2.12 0.49
CA LYS A 21 -12.34 -1.13 -0.60
C LYS A 21 -11.66 -1.71 -1.83
N GLU A 22 -12.13 -1.27 -3.00
CA GLU A 22 -11.55 -1.62 -4.30
C GLU A 22 -11.40 -0.37 -5.17
N PHE A 23 -10.33 -0.32 -5.98
CA PHE A 23 -9.96 0.83 -6.83
C PHE A 23 -9.96 0.48 -8.32
N GLY A 24 -10.73 -0.55 -8.69
CA GLY A 24 -10.86 -1.01 -10.07
C GLY A 24 -9.72 -1.93 -10.53
N PRO A 25 -9.72 -2.30 -11.83
CA PRO A 25 -8.75 -3.22 -12.38
C PRO A 25 -7.35 -2.59 -12.44
N SER A 26 -6.32 -3.43 -12.28
CA SER A 26 -4.93 -3.03 -12.52
C SER A 26 -4.67 -2.74 -14.00
N SER A 27 -3.55 -2.08 -14.32
CA SER A 27 -3.18 -1.71 -15.70
C SER A 27 -3.13 -2.91 -16.65
N SER A 28 -2.83 -4.11 -16.15
CA SER A 28 -2.86 -5.36 -16.94
C SER A 28 -4.26 -5.95 -17.12
N GLY A 29 -5.26 -5.47 -16.37
CA GLY A 29 -6.61 -6.00 -16.32
C GLY A 29 -6.79 -7.30 -15.53
N LYS A 30 -5.69 -7.91 -15.04
CA LYS A 30 -5.71 -9.27 -14.43
C LYS A 30 -6.13 -9.30 -12.96
N THR A 31 -6.10 -8.17 -12.27
CA THR A 31 -6.32 -8.07 -10.83
C THR A 31 -7.20 -6.88 -10.49
N ILE A 32 -7.88 -6.92 -9.34
CA ILE A 32 -8.58 -5.77 -8.76
C ILE A 32 -7.70 -5.21 -7.63
N ILE A 33 -7.45 -3.90 -7.68
CA ILE A 33 -6.61 -3.20 -6.71
C ILE A 33 -7.39 -3.00 -5.42
N ILE A 34 -6.84 -3.45 -4.29
CA ILE A 34 -7.35 -3.19 -2.95
C ILE A 34 -6.55 -2.07 -2.28
N ALA A 35 -5.21 -2.09 -2.42
CA ALA A 35 -4.33 -1.02 -1.96
C ALA A 35 -3.03 -0.96 -2.75
N SER A 36 -2.41 0.22 -2.80
CA SER A 36 -1.08 0.40 -3.38
C SER A 36 -0.37 1.62 -2.82
N THR A 37 0.94 1.51 -2.59
CA THR A 37 1.81 2.67 -2.33
C THR A 37 2.13 3.46 -3.60
N GLU A 38 1.73 2.96 -4.77
CA GLU A 38 1.95 3.57 -6.10
C GLU A 38 3.45 3.78 -6.40
N GLY A 39 4.25 2.76 -6.08
CA GLY A 39 5.71 2.77 -6.18
C GLY A 39 6.38 2.67 -4.81
N ASN A 40 7.69 2.84 -4.78
CA ASN A 40 8.46 2.90 -3.53
C ASN A 40 8.28 4.28 -2.90
N GLN A 41 7.84 4.31 -1.64
CA GLN A 41 7.65 5.51 -0.85
C GLN A 41 8.54 5.47 0.39
N SER A 42 8.96 6.61 0.91
CA SER A 42 9.58 6.66 2.24
C SER A 42 8.57 6.27 3.31
N ILE A 43 9.01 5.57 4.36
CA ILE A 43 8.19 5.42 5.56
C ILE A 43 8.20 6.74 6.36
N PRO A 44 7.21 7.00 7.22
CA PRO A 44 7.23 8.18 8.10
C PRO A 44 8.56 8.26 8.87
N ASP A 45 9.06 9.48 9.12
CA ASP A 45 10.23 9.76 9.97
C ASP A 45 11.59 9.10 9.58
N LYS A 46 11.65 8.32 8.49
CA LYS A 46 12.89 7.70 7.96
C LYS A 46 12.92 7.73 6.43
N GLU A 47 13.52 8.79 5.87
CA GLU A 47 13.53 9.04 4.42
C GLU A 47 14.34 8.02 3.60
N ASP A 48 15.34 7.40 4.20
CA ASP A 48 16.23 6.42 3.60
C ASP A 48 15.61 5.01 3.52
N ILE A 49 14.61 4.74 4.35
CA ILE A 49 13.88 3.47 4.36
C ILE A 49 12.67 3.57 3.43
N LYS A 50 12.64 2.70 2.42
CA LYS A 50 11.57 2.67 1.40
C LYS A 50 10.64 1.48 1.58
N ILE A 51 9.37 1.68 1.27
CA ILE A 51 8.34 0.64 1.20
C ILE A 51 7.62 0.66 -0.15
N GLY A 52 7.44 -0.53 -0.72
CA GLY A 52 6.52 -0.79 -1.83
C GLY A 52 5.51 -1.84 -1.40
N LEU A 53 4.22 -1.50 -1.42
CA LEU A 53 3.13 -2.42 -1.06
C LEU A 53 2.06 -2.43 -2.14
N ASN A 54 1.62 -3.64 -2.50
CA ASN A 54 0.43 -3.85 -3.33
C ASN A 54 -0.43 -4.93 -2.69
N VAL A 55 -1.71 -4.61 -2.48
CA VAL A 55 -2.73 -5.55 -2.03
C VAL A 55 -3.76 -5.65 -3.15
N TYR A 56 -4.00 -6.86 -3.62
CA TYR A 56 -4.89 -7.11 -4.75
C TYR A 56 -5.49 -8.50 -4.64
N ARG A 57 -6.60 -8.70 -5.35
CA ARG A 57 -7.13 -10.04 -5.64
C ARG A 57 -7.13 -10.29 -7.14
N LYS A 58 -7.09 -11.57 -7.52
CA LYS A 58 -7.37 -11.94 -8.91
C LYS A 58 -8.80 -11.54 -9.24
N LYS A 59 -9.00 -11.08 -10.47
CA LYS A 59 -10.33 -10.87 -11.02
C LYS A 59 -11.00 -12.22 -11.26
#